data_AF-A0A6M1RJG4-F1
#
_entry.id   AF-A0A6M1RJG4-F1
#
_cell.length_a   1.000
_cell.length_b   1.000
_cell.length_c   1.000
_cell.angle_alpha   90.00
_cell.angle_beta   90.00
_cell.angle_gamma   90.00
#
_symmetry.space_group_name_H-M   'P 1'
#
loop_
_entity.id
_entity.type
_entity.pdbx_description
1 polymer ?
#
loop_
_entity_poly.entity_id
_entity_poly.type
_entity_poly.pdbx_seq_one_letter_code
_entity_poly.pdbx_strand_id
1 'polypeptide(L)'
;MIRRGSSTARAWLRGIVAVLSLLATCAVRADPITGTAVSSPTWEILLTDFGYADFALDRRPGFVGREYLSGEWATAVGYMDPDGRMSPIWLQPYWFYPDWTSNSDFGVEDAIGPPSRGTPTNAWGFPILRSVVTNRLVRIVLTYEMVDSVSGIAAGIVPRSQSWPPRCLWTDRYVFRQTCSVTNLSGRVLRGVRLFQFLHGLESQAAVYDDRDYGGPWGEFHYDLTLQGRSLARDSRSGESVWLHDVLTLHADRPPAAWETGYYGRWDQDSHITGKPSVGVHWSVETNALSFRDWFEPPEGRYVSGALAFDLGDLEPGQGASCTFLLTVATWRIRMLPVRLHAVGLEDWNLLTLSAEPGVAEAARLGLVMSAVLTTNLSNAWRPVWRAACVPDPVRPGCFLFQVPLEPDRPMGFYRVETWLVP
;
A
#
# COMPACT_ATOMS: atom_id res chain seq x y z
N MET A 1 11.40 -69.57 30.26
CA MET A 1 10.82 -68.23 30.53
C MET A 1 11.86 -67.20 30.07
N ILE A 2 11.82 -66.81 28.79
CA ILE A 2 12.80 -65.90 28.17
C ILE A 2 12.01 -64.72 27.62
N ARG A 3 12.14 -63.55 28.25
CA ARG A 3 11.55 -62.29 27.76
C ARG A 3 12.58 -61.53 26.95
N ARG A 4 12.25 -61.32 25.68
CA ARG A 4 12.88 -60.36 24.75
C ARG A 4 12.53 -58.94 25.18
N GLY A 5 13.51 -58.04 25.18
CA GLY A 5 13.30 -56.60 25.16
C GLY A 5 14.44 -55.94 24.39
N SER A 6 14.16 -55.31 23.25
CA SER A 6 15.04 -54.31 22.60
C SER A 6 14.52 -53.74 21.26
N SER A 7 13.23 -53.44 21.09
CA SER A 7 12.74 -52.79 19.85
C SER A 7 12.42 -51.30 19.96
N THR A 8 12.29 -50.73 21.16
CA THR A 8 11.78 -49.35 21.31
C THR A 8 12.85 -48.26 21.26
N ALA A 9 14.10 -48.55 21.64
CA ALA A 9 15.16 -47.54 21.70
C ALA A 9 15.71 -47.13 20.31
N ARG A 10 15.69 -48.04 19.32
CA ARG A 10 16.22 -47.74 17.96
C ARG A 10 15.24 -46.96 17.08
N ALA A 11 13.93 -47.03 17.36
CA ALA A 11 12.92 -46.23 16.66
C ALA A 11 12.94 -44.76 17.10
N TRP A 12 13.20 -44.50 18.38
CA TRP A 12 13.29 -43.14 18.93
C TRP A 12 14.51 -42.35 18.41
N LEU A 13 15.68 -42.98 18.27
CA LEU A 13 16.87 -42.29 17.75
C LEU A 13 16.75 -41.91 16.26
N ARG A 14 16.02 -42.69 15.44
CA ARG A 14 15.84 -42.37 14.01
C ARG A 14 14.84 -41.24 13.79
N GLY A 15 13.84 -41.08 14.66
CA GLY A 15 12.92 -39.94 14.62
C GLY A 15 13.58 -38.61 14.97
N ILE A 16 14.47 -38.61 15.97
CA ILE A 16 15.16 -37.38 16.42
C ILE A 16 16.17 -36.87 15.37
N VAL A 17 16.87 -37.77 14.66
CA VAL A 17 17.81 -37.36 13.60
C VAL A 17 17.05 -36.78 12.38
N ALA A 18 15.88 -37.31 12.01
CA ALA A 18 15.09 -36.76 10.91
C ALA A 18 14.49 -35.37 11.23
N VAL A 19 14.09 -35.12 12.49
CA VAL A 19 13.59 -33.81 12.93
C VAL A 19 14.73 -32.78 13.03
N LEU A 20 15.92 -33.19 13.48
CA LEU A 20 17.09 -32.29 13.52
C LEU A 20 17.67 -32.00 12.13
N SER A 21 17.55 -32.90 11.16
CA SER A 21 17.93 -32.63 9.76
C SER A 21 16.94 -31.72 9.01
N LEU A 22 15.66 -31.74 9.37
CA LEU A 22 14.67 -30.76 8.86
C LEU A 22 14.87 -29.36 9.45
N LEU A 23 15.30 -29.27 10.72
CA LEU A 23 15.58 -27.99 11.37
C LEU A 23 16.92 -27.37 10.95
N ALA A 24 17.87 -28.19 10.47
CA ALA A 24 19.19 -27.73 10.01
C ALA A 24 19.23 -27.27 8.53
N THR A 25 18.17 -27.47 7.75
CA THR A 25 18.11 -27.07 6.32
C THR A 25 17.21 -25.87 6.03
N CYS A 26 16.55 -25.29 7.04
CA CYS A 26 15.72 -24.08 6.90
C CYS A 26 16.23 -22.88 7.69
N ALA A 27 17.54 -22.82 7.97
CA ALA A 27 18.18 -21.55 8.33
C ALA A 27 18.59 -20.82 7.05
N VAL A 28 17.62 -20.52 6.17
CA VAL A 28 17.77 -19.32 5.36
C VAL A 28 17.78 -18.21 6.41
N ARG A 29 18.95 -17.65 6.68
CA ARG A 29 19.05 -16.34 7.31
C ARG A 29 18.23 -15.42 6.41
N ALA A 30 16.96 -15.22 6.73
CA ALA A 30 16.27 -14.02 6.32
C ALA A 30 17.10 -12.91 6.97
N ASP A 31 17.94 -12.28 6.15
CA ASP A 31 18.64 -11.07 6.55
C ASP A 31 17.53 -10.11 7.01
N PRO A 32 17.56 -9.60 8.25
CA PRO A 32 16.60 -8.56 8.64
C PRO A 32 16.71 -7.47 7.58
N ILE A 33 15.60 -7.10 6.94
CA ILE A 33 15.58 -6.16 5.80
C ILE A 33 16.55 -5.00 6.09
N THR A 34 17.69 -5.01 5.40
CA THR A 34 18.64 -3.90 5.37
C THR A 34 18.27 -3.03 4.19
N GLY A 35 17.06 -2.45 4.24
CA GLY A 35 16.64 -1.48 3.25
C GLY A 35 17.42 -0.17 3.42
N THR A 36 17.73 0.50 2.31
CA THR A 36 18.26 1.86 2.34
C THR A 36 17.11 2.84 2.47
N ALA A 37 17.17 3.66 3.51
CA ALA A 37 16.12 4.63 3.82
C ALA A 37 16.11 5.80 2.82
N VAL A 38 14.95 6.05 2.23
CA VAL A 38 14.61 7.31 1.55
C VAL A 38 13.70 8.08 2.51
N SER A 39 14.24 9.14 3.12
CA SER A 39 13.63 9.76 4.30
C SER A 39 13.29 11.23 4.10
N SER A 40 12.23 11.66 4.78
CA SER A 40 11.83 13.06 4.98
C SER A 40 11.81 13.40 6.48
N PRO A 41 11.48 14.64 6.88
CA PRO A 41 11.28 14.97 8.29
C PRO A 41 10.14 14.20 8.98
N THR A 42 9.10 13.77 8.25
CA THR A 42 7.89 13.17 8.85
C THR A 42 7.72 11.68 8.59
N TRP A 43 8.39 11.12 7.58
CA TRP A 43 8.31 9.68 7.28
C TRP A 43 9.46 9.21 6.37
N GLU A 44 9.65 7.90 6.26
CA GLU A 44 10.61 7.27 5.36
C GLU A 44 10.10 5.96 4.78
N ILE A 45 10.75 5.48 3.72
CA ILE A 45 10.54 4.16 3.12
C ILE A 45 11.89 3.44 3.02
N LEU A 46 11.91 2.14 3.33
CA LEU A 46 13.13 1.33 3.33
C LEU A 46 13.18 0.47 2.05
N LEU A 47 14.06 0.84 1.11
CA LEU A 47 14.14 0.19 -0.21
C LEU A 47 15.27 -0.84 -0.28
N THR A 48 15.01 -1.98 -0.91
CA THR A 48 16.04 -2.91 -1.37
C THR A 48 16.71 -2.40 -2.65
N ASP A 49 17.80 -3.06 -3.05
CA ASP A 49 18.46 -2.81 -4.34
C ASP A 49 17.52 -2.99 -5.55
N PHE A 50 16.46 -3.80 -5.40
CA PHE A 50 15.47 -4.07 -6.45
C PHE A 50 14.29 -3.09 -6.45
N GLY A 51 14.34 -2.05 -5.60
CA GLY A 51 13.26 -1.07 -5.45
C GLY A 51 12.02 -1.59 -4.76
N TYR A 52 12.14 -2.71 -4.03
CA TYR A 52 11.09 -3.18 -3.14
C TYR A 52 11.19 -2.48 -1.79
N ALA A 53 10.06 -2.15 -1.19
CA ALA A 53 10.00 -1.83 0.22
C ALA A 53 8.93 -2.66 0.88
N ASP A 54 9.17 -3.09 2.11
CA ASP A 54 8.17 -3.66 3.01
C ASP A 54 7.65 -2.58 3.98
N PHE A 55 8.57 -1.66 4.34
CA PHE A 55 8.37 -0.70 5.40
C PHE A 55 8.27 0.73 4.87
N ALA A 56 7.12 1.34 5.14
CA ALA A 56 6.97 2.78 5.23
C ALA A 56 6.83 3.14 6.73
N LEU A 57 7.73 3.97 7.23
CA LEU A 57 7.87 4.28 8.66
C LEU A 57 7.59 5.74 8.96
N ASP A 58 6.86 5.98 10.03
CA ASP A 58 6.58 7.29 10.58
C ASP A 58 7.83 7.84 11.28
N ARG A 59 8.11 9.14 11.11
CA ARG A 59 9.21 9.87 11.77
C ARG A 59 8.71 11.03 12.62
N ARG A 60 7.39 11.20 12.75
CA ARG A 60 6.80 12.25 13.60
C ARG A 60 7.07 11.96 15.08
N PRO A 61 7.27 13.00 15.91
CA PRO A 61 7.44 12.83 17.35
C PRO A 61 6.30 12.02 17.97
N GLY A 62 6.64 10.99 18.75
CA GLY A 62 5.67 10.05 19.33
C GLY A 62 5.51 8.76 18.53
N PHE A 63 5.81 8.75 17.24
CA PHE A 63 5.56 7.62 16.34
C PHE A 63 6.78 7.15 15.55
N VAL A 64 7.99 7.64 15.87
CA VAL A 64 9.22 7.26 15.17
C VAL A 64 9.38 5.74 15.09
N GLY A 65 9.50 5.21 13.87
CA GLY A 65 9.66 3.78 13.59
C GLY A 65 8.35 2.99 13.57
N ARG A 66 7.19 3.65 13.77
CA ARG A 66 5.89 3.03 13.57
C ARG A 66 5.66 2.80 12.07
N GLU A 67 5.34 1.59 11.71
CA GLU A 67 4.91 1.26 10.36
C GLU A 67 3.51 1.84 10.07
N TYR A 68 3.29 2.31 8.84
CA TYR A 68 1.94 2.63 8.34
C TYR A 68 1.15 1.33 8.12
N LEU A 69 0.48 1.16 6.97
CA LEU A 69 -0.35 -0.01 6.69
C LEU A 69 0.45 -1.27 6.33
N SER A 70 1.78 -1.29 6.50
CA SER A 70 2.73 -2.26 5.93
C SER A 70 2.87 -2.18 4.41
N GLY A 71 3.44 -1.06 3.99
CA GLY A 71 3.40 -0.51 2.63
C GLY A 71 4.29 -1.25 1.63
N GLU A 72 3.99 -2.52 1.32
CA GLU A 72 4.76 -3.21 0.29
C GLU A 72 4.68 -2.42 -1.02
N TRP A 73 5.83 -2.02 -1.54
CA TRP A 73 5.98 -1.27 -2.77
C TRP A 73 6.84 -2.09 -3.71
N ALA A 74 6.29 -2.53 -4.83
CA ALA A 74 7.00 -3.45 -5.72
C ALA A 74 6.76 -3.16 -7.20
N THR A 75 7.77 -3.43 -8.02
CA THR A 75 7.71 -3.25 -9.46
C THR A 75 7.87 -4.60 -10.17
N ALA A 76 7.17 -4.77 -11.29
CA ALA A 76 7.39 -5.86 -12.24
C ALA A 76 7.47 -5.32 -13.67
N VAL A 77 8.13 -6.06 -14.55
CA VAL A 77 8.17 -5.77 -15.99
C VAL A 77 7.74 -6.99 -16.79
N GLY A 78 6.87 -6.79 -17.77
CA GLY A 78 6.48 -7.80 -18.74
C GLY A 78 6.90 -7.40 -20.14
N TYR A 79 7.20 -8.41 -20.96
CA TYR A 79 7.40 -8.28 -22.40
C TYR A 79 7.02 -9.61 -23.05
N MET A 80 6.70 -9.59 -24.35
CA MET A 80 6.31 -10.80 -25.07
C MET A 80 7.50 -11.74 -25.23
N ASP A 81 7.29 -13.01 -24.90
CA ASP A 81 8.20 -14.10 -25.23
C ASP A 81 8.13 -14.45 -26.74
N PRO A 82 8.99 -15.36 -27.26
CA PRO A 82 8.93 -15.78 -28.66
C PRO A 82 7.59 -16.40 -29.10
N ASP A 83 6.81 -16.93 -28.15
CA ASP A 83 5.49 -17.52 -28.39
C ASP A 83 4.37 -16.45 -28.30
N GLY A 84 4.73 -15.18 -28.10
CA GLY A 84 3.81 -14.05 -28.02
C GLY A 84 3.12 -13.90 -26.66
N ARG A 85 3.54 -14.63 -25.63
CA ARG A 85 2.96 -14.55 -24.28
C ARG A 85 3.65 -13.45 -23.48
N MET A 86 2.86 -12.58 -22.84
CA MET A 86 3.38 -11.63 -21.86
C MET A 86 3.50 -12.33 -20.51
N SER A 87 4.72 -12.40 -19.98
CA SER A 87 5.00 -12.99 -18.68
C SER A 87 5.72 -11.96 -17.79
N PRO A 88 4.97 -11.18 -16.99
CA PRO A 88 5.58 -10.22 -16.06
C PRO A 88 6.51 -10.89 -15.05
N ILE A 89 7.63 -10.25 -14.78
CA ILE A 89 8.69 -10.71 -13.88
C ILE A 89 8.86 -9.63 -12.81
N TRP A 90 8.74 -10.03 -11.53
CA TRP A 90 9.03 -9.14 -10.41
C TRP A 90 10.51 -8.74 -10.39
N LEU A 91 10.81 -7.51 -10.01
CA LEU A 91 12.20 -7.11 -9.82
C LEU A 91 12.78 -7.77 -8.56
N GLN A 92 12.03 -7.71 -7.47
CA GLN A 92 12.41 -8.27 -6.18
C GLN A 92 12.37 -9.81 -6.20
N PRO A 93 13.48 -10.50 -5.89
CA PRO A 93 13.51 -11.97 -5.86
C PRO A 93 12.87 -12.58 -4.61
N TYR A 94 12.90 -11.87 -3.47
CA TYR A 94 12.38 -12.37 -2.20
C TYR A 94 11.44 -11.34 -1.58
N TRP A 95 10.19 -11.72 -1.42
CA TRP A 95 9.20 -10.95 -0.67
C TRP A 95 9.32 -11.30 0.80
N PHE A 96 8.96 -10.34 1.64
CA PHE A 96 9.04 -10.47 3.09
C PHE A 96 7.64 -10.30 3.66
N TYR A 97 7.32 -11.09 4.68
CA TYR A 97 6.03 -11.05 5.39
C TYR A 97 4.81 -10.99 4.44
N PRO A 98 4.38 -12.14 3.89
CA PRO A 98 4.96 -13.46 4.04
C PRO A 98 6.25 -13.62 3.24
N ASP A 99 7.15 -14.46 3.75
CA ASP A 99 8.39 -14.76 3.04
C ASP A 99 8.12 -15.70 1.86
N TRP A 100 8.36 -15.22 0.63
CA TRP A 100 8.27 -16.04 -0.59
C TRP A 100 9.22 -15.62 -1.70
N THR A 101 9.63 -16.59 -2.52
CA THR A 101 10.46 -16.36 -3.69
C THR A 101 9.59 -16.05 -4.90
N SER A 102 9.88 -14.93 -5.57
CA SER A 102 9.18 -14.52 -6.79
C SER A 102 9.71 -15.25 -8.02
N ASN A 103 9.15 -14.92 -9.19
CA ASN A 103 9.67 -15.37 -10.47
C ASN A 103 10.85 -14.54 -11.00
N SER A 104 11.46 -13.68 -10.17
CA SER A 104 12.56 -12.80 -10.59
C SER A 104 13.79 -13.58 -11.06
N ASP A 105 14.38 -13.11 -12.16
CA ASP A 105 15.70 -13.49 -12.66
C ASP A 105 16.68 -12.30 -12.69
N PHE A 106 16.33 -11.21 -12.01
CA PHE A 106 17.14 -10.00 -11.96
C PHE A 106 18.33 -10.15 -11.02
N GLY A 107 19.48 -9.60 -11.43
CA GLY A 107 20.63 -9.33 -10.58
C GLY A 107 20.81 -7.83 -10.35
N VAL A 108 21.52 -7.48 -9.28
CA VAL A 108 21.91 -6.09 -8.98
C VAL A 108 23.18 -5.76 -9.77
N GLU A 109 23.11 -4.79 -10.68
CA GLU A 109 24.29 -4.22 -11.36
C GLU A 109 24.89 -3.08 -10.52
N ASP A 110 24.04 -2.29 -9.86
CA ASP A 110 24.41 -1.15 -9.02
C ASP A 110 23.43 -1.05 -7.84
N ALA A 111 23.94 -1.21 -6.62
CA ALA A 111 23.14 -1.29 -5.39
C ALA A 111 22.68 0.09 -4.92
N ILE A 112 21.59 0.15 -4.14
CA ILE A 112 21.18 1.38 -3.47
C ILE A 112 22.14 1.67 -2.31
N GLY A 113 23.13 2.53 -2.56
CA GLY A 113 24.02 3.01 -1.50
C GLY A 113 23.30 3.94 -0.52
N PRO A 114 23.62 3.90 0.78
CA PRO A 114 23.12 4.90 1.72
C PRO A 114 23.60 6.30 1.32
N PRO A 115 22.85 7.38 1.65
CA PRO A 115 23.30 8.74 1.43
C PRO A 115 24.71 8.95 2.02
N SER A 116 25.61 9.51 1.22
CA SER A 116 27.01 9.75 1.59
C SER A 116 27.47 11.13 1.13
N ARG A 117 28.70 11.51 1.52
CA ARG A 117 29.28 12.78 1.09
C ARG A 117 29.45 12.79 -0.43
N GLY A 118 28.67 13.60 -1.12
CA GLY A 118 28.66 13.70 -2.58
C GLY A 118 27.44 13.05 -3.25
N THR A 119 26.55 12.42 -2.49
CA THR A 119 25.24 12.02 -3.01
C THR A 119 24.51 13.25 -3.55
N PRO A 120 24.04 13.24 -4.82
CA PRO A 120 23.31 14.37 -5.38
C PRO A 120 22.03 14.62 -4.59
N THR A 121 21.62 15.88 -4.51
CA THR A 121 20.37 16.27 -3.87
C THR A 121 19.46 16.95 -4.89
N ASN A 122 18.14 16.80 -4.70
CA ASN A 122 17.16 17.55 -5.48
C ASN A 122 17.03 19.00 -5.01
N ALA A 123 16.09 19.74 -5.60
CA ALA A 123 15.85 21.15 -5.30
C ALA A 123 15.43 21.43 -3.85
N TRP A 124 14.97 20.41 -3.11
CA TRP A 124 14.56 20.51 -1.71
C TRP A 124 15.62 20.01 -0.74
N GLY A 125 16.80 19.64 -1.24
CA GLY A 125 17.92 19.15 -0.42
C GLY A 125 17.78 17.67 -0.02
N PHE A 126 16.80 16.93 -0.56
CA PHE A 126 16.70 15.49 -0.32
C PHE A 126 17.69 14.73 -1.21
N PRO A 127 18.34 13.67 -0.69
CA PRO A 127 19.18 12.79 -1.50
C PRO A 127 18.41 12.18 -2.67
N ILE A 128 19.06 12.12 -3.83
CA ILE A 128 18.62 11.34 -4.98
C ILE A 128 19.40 10.03 -4.96
N LEU A 129 18.71 8.94 -4.67
CA LEU A 129 19.27 7.60 -4.64
C LEU A 129 18.94 6.87 -5.94
N ARG A 130 19.74 5.87 -6.28
CA ARG A 130 19.59 5.10 -7.51
C ARG A 130 20.03 3.66 -7.30
N SER A 131 19.34 2.74 -7.93
CA SER A 131 19.82 1.37 -8.15
C SER A 131 19.65 0.96 -9.61
N VAL A 132 20.40 -0.05 -10.01
CA VAL A 132 20.30 -0.69 -11.31
C VAL A 132 20.15 -2.18 -11.12
N VAL A 133 19.05 -2.72 -11.61
CA VAL A 133 18.85 -4.15 -11.71
C VAL A 133 18.77 -4.56 -13.16
N THR A 134 19.30 -5.74 -13.47
CA THR A 134 19.43 -6.19 -14.84
C THR A 134 19.20 -7.68 -14.93
N ASN A 135 18.64 -8.12 -16.05
CA ASN A 135 18.66 -9.52 -16.45
C ASN A 135 19.26 -9.61 -17.86
N ARG A 136 19.12 -10.76 -18.51
CA ARG A 136 19.68 -10.98 -19.85
C ARG A 136 19.07 -10.06 -20.93
N LEU A 137 17.86 -9.56 -20.73
CA LEU A 137 17.06 -8.90 -21.77
C LEU A 137 16.87 -7.41 -21.52
N VAL A 138 16.77 -6.99 -20.25
CA VAL A 138 16.51 -5.60 -19.89
C VAL A 138 17.41 -5.13 -18.77
N ARG A 139 17.75 -3.84 -18.84
CA ARG A 139 18.34 -3.07 -17.75
C ARG A 139 17.28 -2.14 -17.19
N ILE A 140 17.14 -2.12 -15.88
CA ILE A 140 16.19 -1.27 -15.18
C ILE A 140 16.96 -0.33 -14.27
N VAL A 141 16.74 0.97 -14.48
CA VAL A 141 17.27 2.03 -13.62
C VAL A 141 16.14 2.57 -12.77
N LEU A 142 16.30 2.47 -11.46
CA LEU A 142 15.36 2.96 -10.47
C LEU A 142 15.99 4.17 -9.78
N THR A 143 15.29 5.30 -9.78
CA THR A 143 15.72 6.53 -9.10
C THR A 143 14.69 6.90 -8.05
N TYR A 144 15.16 7.23 -6.85
CA TYR A 144 14.34 7.44 -5.67
C TYR A 144 14.69 8.76 -4.99
N GLU A 145 13.69 9.49 -4.54
CA GLU A 145 13.87 10.69 -3.75
C GLU A 145 12.61 11.04 -2.96
N MET A 146 12.76 11.77 -1.86
CA MET A 146 11.66 12.53 -1.30
C MET A 146 11.56 13.87 -2.01
N VAL A 147 10.34 14.33 -2.30
CA VAL A 147 10.06 15.66 -2.81
C VAL A 147 9.12 16.40 -1.85
N ASP A 148 9.18 17.72 -1.87
CA ASP A 148 8.33 18.56 -1.04
C ASP A 148 7.23 19.19 -1.91
N SER A 149 6.01 18.69 -1.76
CA SER A 149 4.82 19.20 -2.46
C SER A 149 4.25 20.48 -1.85
N VAL A 150 4.86 20.99 -0.77
CA VAL A 150 4.46 22.14 0.06
C VAL A 150 3.19 21.89 0.88
N SER A 151 2.14 21.34 0.27
CA SER A 151 0.82 21.18 0.90
C SER A 151 0.23 19.77 0.79
N GLY A 152 0.97 18.80 0.27
CA GLY A 152 0.46 17.45 -0.02
C GLY A 152 -0.12 17.33 -1.42
N ILE A 153 -0.42 16.10 -1.80
CA ILE A 153 -1.09 15.74 -3.05
C ILE A 153 -2.50 15.23 -2.69
N ALA A 154 -3.46 15.47 -3.56
CA ALA A 154 -4.79 14.92 -3.40
C ALA A 154 -4.79 13.42 -3.72
N ALA A 155 -5.33 12.61 -2.81
CA ALA A 155 -5.58 11.18 -3.01
C ALA A 155 -7.07 10.93 -3.20
N GLY A 156 -7.47 10.45 -4.37
CA GLY A 156 -8.84 10.09 -4.71
C GLY A 156 -9.39 8.96 -3.83
N ILE A 157 -10.63 9.11 -3.38
CA ILE A 157 -11.31 8.13 -2.51
C ILE A 157 -12.66 7.69 -3.06
N VAL A 158 -12.93 7.98 -4.34
CA VAL A 158 -14.17 7.58 -5.01
C VAL A 158 -13.82 6.59 -6.12
N PRO A 159 -14.36 5.37 -6.10
CA PRO A 159 -14.10 4.43 -7.19
C PRO A 159 -14.45 5.06 -8.55
N ARG A 160 -13.57 4.87 -9.53
CA ARG A 160 -13.74 5.38 -10.89
C ARG A 160 -15.12 5.09 -11.49
N SER A 161 -15.66 3.91 -11.23
CA SER A 161 -16.96 3.42 -11.70
C SER A 161 -18.16 4.11 -11.07
N GLN A 162 -17.97 4.82 -9.96
CA GLN A 162 -19.06 5.51 -9.25
C GLN A 162 -19.31 6.90 -9.84
N SER A 163 -20.58 7.28 -9.92
CA SER A 163 -21.02 8.62 -10.36
C SER A 163 -21.08 9.65 -9.23
N TRP A 164 -20.50 9.34 -8.07
CA TRP A 164 -20.52 10.24 -6.92
C TRP A 164 -19.72 11.52 -7.19
N PRO A 165 -20.04 12.63 -6.51
CA PRO A 165 -19.21 13.82 -6.56
C PRO A 165 -17.74 13.47 -6.26
N PRO A 166 -16.76 14.04 -7.01
CA PRO A 166 -15.34 13.79 -6.78
C PRO A 166 -14.94 14.13 -5.35
N ARG A 167 -14.15 13.26 -4.71
CA ARG A 167 -13.67 13.45 -3.32
C ARG A 167 -12.24 12.96 -3.19
N CYS A 168 -11.43 13.75 -2.50
CA CYS A 168 -10.05 13.41 -2.18
C CYS A 168 -9.74 13.63 -0.70
N LEU A 169 -8.57 13.12 -0.29
CA LEU A 169 -7.89 13.45 0.95
C LEU A 169 -6.55 14.08 0.62
N TRP A 170 -6.17 15.14 1.33
CA TRP A 170 -4.82 15.70 1.21
C TRP A 170 -3.83 14.87 2.03
N THR A 171 -2.72 14.50 1.41
CA THR A 171 -1.67 13.68 2.00
C THR A 171 -0.61 14.54 2.72
N ASP A 172 0.40 13.90 3.32
CA ASP A 172 1.57 14.56 3.86
C ASP A 172 2.29 15.39 2.78
N ARG A 173 2.94 16.46 3.23
CA ARG A 173 3.73 17.39 2.40
C ARG A 173 4.87 16.69 1.67
N TYR A 174 5.49 15.70 2.31
CA TYR A 174 6.62 14.97 1.72
C TYR A 174 6.13 13.75 0.96
N VAL A 175 6.61 13.62 -0.27
CA VAL A 175 6.15 12.61 -1.23
C VAL A 175 7.35 11.79 -1.68
N PHE A 176 7.23 10.47 -1.67
CA PHE A 176 8.24 9.62 -2.27
C PHE A 176 8.03 9.57 -3.78
N ARG A 177 9.08 9.82 -4.54
CA ARG A 177 9.08 9.73 -6.00
C ARG A 177 9.99 8.60 -6.44
N GLN A 178 9.45 7.68 -7.25
CA GLN A 178 10.21 6.66 -7.95
C GLN A 178 10.12 6.87 -9.46
N THR A 179 11.26 6.97 -10.14
CA THR A 179 11.33 6.87 -11.61
C THR A 179 11.91 5.52 -11.98
N CYS A 180 11.20 4.76 -12.81
CA CYS A 180 11.63 3.47 -13.34
C CYS A 180 11.87 3.59 -14.84
N SER A 181 13.09 3.34 -15.29
CA SER A 181 13.47 3.31 -16.70
C SER A 181 13.84 1.90 -17.13
N VAL A 182 13.19 1.38 -18.17
CA VAL A 182 13.43 0.05 -18.74
C VAL A 182 14.15 0.23 -20.08
N THR A 183 15.32 -0.39 -20.23
CA THR A 183 16.12 -0.37 -21.46
C THR A 183 16.27 -1.78 -22.02
N ASN A 184 16.03 -1.95 -23.31
CA ASN A 184 16.25 -3.21 -24.02
C ASN A 184 17.75 -3.45 -24.24
N LEU A 185 18.29 -4.49 -23.59
CA LEU A 185 19.67 -4.95 -23.78
C LEU A 185 19.80 -6.06 -24.83
N SER A 186 18.69 -6.60 -25.31
CA SER A 186 18.70 -7.68 -26.28
C SER A 186 19.10 -7.19 -27.68
N GLY A 187 19.58 -8.10 -28.52
CA GLY A 187 19.90 -7.81 -29.93
C GLY A 187 18.68 -7.75 -30.86
N ARG A 188 17.45 -7.70 -30.32
CA ARG A 188 16.19 -7.69 -31.08
C ARG A 188 15.15 -6.78 -30.44
N VAL A 189 14.07 -6.47 -31.15
CA VAL A 189 12.92 -5.73 -30.59
C VAL A 189 12.29 -6.52 -29.44
N LEU A 190 12.11 -5.87 -28.29
CA LEU A 190 11.23 -6.38 -27.23
C LEU A 190 9.83 -5.83 -27.48
N ARG A 191 8.86 -6.73 -27.64
CA ARG A 191 7.48 -6.34 -27.99
C ARG A 191 6.59 -6.26 -26.77
N GLY A 192 5.67 -5.30 -26.80
CA GLY A 192 4.65 -5.12 -25.78
C GLY A 192 5.25 -4.99 -24.38
N VAL A 193 6.29 -4.17 -24.24
CA VAL A 193 6.90 -3.93 -22.93
C VAL A 193 5.87 -3.23 -22.04
N ARG A 194 5.65 -3.76 -20.85
CA ARG A 194 4.67 -3.29 -19.88
C ARG A 194 5.31 -3.21 -18.49
N LEU A 195 5.10 -2.11 -17.79
CA LEU A 195 5.54 -1.92 -16.42
C LEU A 195 4.35 -2.06 -15.46
N PHE A 196 4.56 -2.68 -14.31
CA PHE A 196 3.58 -2.81 -13.25
C PHE A 196 4.13 -2.17 -11.98
N GLN A 197 3.30 -1.38 -11.29
CA GLN A 197 3.58 -0.90 -9.95
C GLN A 197 2.50 -1.43 -9.00
N PHE A 198 2.94 -2.08 -7.94
CA PHE A 198 2.13 -2.75 -6.94
C PHE A 198 2.25 -2.03 -5.59
N LEU A 199 1.14 -2.00 -4.85
CA LEU A 199 1.03 -1.46 -3.50
C LEU A 199 0.21 -2.42 -2.63
N HIS A 200 0.72 -2.78 -1.46
CA HIS A 200 0.00 -3.55 -0.44
C HIS A 200 -0.05 -2.79 0.89
N GLY A 201 -1.06 -3.10 1.69
CA GLY A 201 -0.95 -2.93 3.13
C GLY A 201 -1.57 -4.10 3.89
N LEU A 202 -0.79 -4.70 4.78
CA LEU A 202 -1.24 -5.68 5.77
C LEU A 202 -2.49 -5.18 6.51
N GLU A 203 -2.44 -3.98 7.06
CA GLU A 203 -3.52 -3.38 7.86
C GLU A 203 -4.49 -2.54 7.01
N SER A 204 -4.31 -2.53 5.69
CA SER A 204 -5.25 -1.87 4.77
C SER A 204 -6.58 -2.62 4.77
N GLN A 205 -7.67 -1.88 4.97
CA GLN A 205 -9.03 -2.41 5.09
C GLN A 205 -9.88 -2.10 3.86
N ALA A 206 -9.44 -1.18 3.00
CA ALA A 206 -10.06 -0.90 1.72
C ALA A 206 -9.05 -0.34 0.70
N ALA A 207 -9.40 -0.46 -0.58
CA ALA A 207 -8.70 0.12 -1.71
C ALA A 207 -9.65 0.73 -2.72
N VAL A 208 -9.20 1.81 -3.35
CA VAL A 208 -9.89 2.54 -4.42
C VAL A 208 -8.92 2.78 -5.56
N TYR A 209 -9.38 2.61 -6.79
CA TYR A 209 -8.79 3.27 -7.96
C TYR A 209 -9.67 4.46 -8.39
N ASP A 210 -9.05 5.63 -8.53
CA ASP A 210 -9.68 6.90 -8.91
C ASP A 210 -8.80 7.60 -9.95
N ASP A 211 -9.39 8.15 -11.01
CA ASP A 211 -8.69 8.83 -12.11
C ASP A 211 -9.14 10.28 -12.30
N ARG A 212 -9.80 10.86 -11.28
CA ARG A 212 -10.30 12.23 -11.33
C ARG A 212 -9.23 13.23 -10.93
N ASP A 213 -9.14 14.34 -11.66
CA ASP A 213 -8.28 15.47 -11.31
C ASP A 213 -8.89 16.29 -10.16
N TYR A 214 -8.12 16.44 -9.08
CA TYR A 214 -8.46 17.20 -7.88
C TYR A 214 -7.71 18.53 -7.77
N GLY A 215 -6.85 18.84 -8.73
CA GLY A 215 -5.99 20.02 -8.74
C GLY A 215 -4.93 20.01 -7.64
N GLY A 216 -4.36 21.20 -7.37
CA GLY A 216 -3.29 21.38 -6.39
C GLY A 216 -1.89 21.04 -6.93
N PRO A 217 -0.88 21.00 -6.03
CA PRO A 217 0.47 20.61 -6.42
C PRO A 217 0.49 19.21 -7.01
N TRP A 218 1.17 19.03 -8.15
CA TRP A 218 1.34 17.74 -8.81
C TRP A 218 0.01 17.11 -9.27
N GLY A 219 -1.02 17.91 -9.58
CA GLY A 219 -2.33 17.43 -10.04
C GLY A 219 -2.29 16.61 -11.33
N GLU A 220 -1.19 16.64 -12.09
CA GLU A 220 -0.95 15.70 -13.19
C GLU A 220 -0.85 14.23 -12.72
N PHE A 221 -0.48 13.99 -11.46
CA PHE A 221 -0.42 12.67 -10.82
C PHE A 221 -1.75 12.32 -10.13
N HIS A 222 -2.81 12.10 -10.92
CA HIS A 222 -4.17 11.84 -10.41
C HIS A 222 -4.71 10.44 -10.72
N TYR A 223 -3.90 9.56 -11.30
CA TYR A 223 -4.27 8.15 -11.46
C TYR A 223 -3.90 7.40 -10.19
N ASP A 224 -4.84 7.41 -9.26
CA ASP A 224 -4.62 7.07 -7.87
C ASP A 224 -5.04 5.63 -7.57
N LEU A 225 -4.17 4.90 -6.90
CA LEU A 225 -4.50 3.68 -6.17
C LEU A 225 -4.31 3.95 -4.68
N THR A 226 -5.42 4.15 -3.98
CA THR A 226 -5.45 4.55 -2.56
C THR A 226 -5.85 3.39 -1.67
N LEU A 227 -4.97 3.03 -0.74
CA LEU A 227 -5.23 2.10 0.35
C LEU A 227 -5.54 2.86 1.64
N GLN A 228 -6.49 2.37 2.41
CA GLN A 228 -6.91 2.98 3.68
C GLN A 228 -7.05 1.91 4.75
N GLY A 229 -6.63 2.22 5.98
CA GLY A 229 -6.81 1.29 7.08
C GLY A 229 -6.54 1.87 8.45
N ARG A 230 -6.75 1.03 9.48
CA ARG A 230 -6.53 1.39 10.87
C ARG A 230 -5.41 0.58 11.47
N SER A 231 -4.51 1.25 12.15
CA SER A 231 -3.40 0.62 12.87
C SER A 231 -3.45 1.01 14.35
N LEU A 232 -2.97 0.11 15.21
CA LEU A 232 -2.77 0.39 16.63
C LEU A 232 -1.28 0.66 16.85
N ALA A 233 -0.96 1.81 17.43
CA ALA A 233 0.42 2.17 17.75
C ALA A 233 0.56 2.58 19.21
N ARG A 234 1.79 2.65 19.69
CA ARG A 234 2.12 3.20 21.01
C ARG A 234 2.74 4.58 20.83
N ASP A 235 2.11 5.61 21.37
CA ASP A 235 2.68 6.96 21.39
C ASP A 235 3.84 6.98 22.40
N SER A 236 5.07 7.11 21.92
CA SER A 236 6.27 7.05 22.75
C SER A 236 6.40 8.22 23.74
N ARG A 237 5.67 9.32 23.53
CA ARG A 237 5.67 10.48 24.46
C ARG A 237 4.86 10.20 25.73
N SER A 238 3.72 9.54 25.57
CA SER A 238 2.75 9.29 26.65
C SER A 238 2.76 7.83 27.13
N GLY A 239 3.27 6.91 26.32
CA GLY A 239 3.20 5.47 26.54
C GLY A 239 1.84 4.85 26.22
N GLU A 240 0.85 5.65 25.81
CA GLU A 240 -0.52 5.20 25.50
C GLU A 240 -0.60 4.43 24.19
N SER A 241 -1.46 3.41 24.14
CA SER A 241 -1.92 2.83 22.89
C SER A 241 -2.94 3.75 22.21
N VAL A 242 -2.75 4.01 20.93
CA VAL A 242 -3.57 4.91 20.13
C VAL A 242 -3.98 4.25 18.83
N TRP A 243 -5.23 4.48 18.44
CA TRP A 243 -5.70 4.12 17.11
C TRP A 243 -5.33 5.22 16.12
N LEU A 244 -4.80 4.81 14.98
CA LEU A 244 -4.47 5.66 13.85
C LEU A 244 -5.33 5.26 12.65
N HIS A 245 -5.69 6.27 11.86
CA HIS A 245 -6.20 6.09 10.52
C HIS A 245 -5.07 6.42 9.54
N ASP A 246 -4.63 5.45 8.76
CA ASP A 246 -3.56 5.62 7.78
C ASP A 246 -4.10 5.50 6.34
N VAL A 247 -3.46 6.24 5.44
CA VAL A 247 -3.72 6.23 4.00
C VAL A 247 -2.39 6.11 3.28
N LEU A 248 -2.30 5.22 2.30
CA LEU A 248 -1.20 5.11 1.37
C LEU A 248 -1.74 5.28 -0.04
N THR A 249 -1.15 6.13 -0.86
CA THR A 249 -1.59 6.31 -2.25
C THR A 249 -0.44 6.23 -3.21
N LEU A 250 -0.57 5.32 -4.18
CA LEU A 250 0.24 5.30 -5.38
C LEU A 250 -0.41 6.23 -6.40
N HIS A 251 0.34 7.20 -6.90
CA HIS A 251 -0.08 8.11 -7.96
C HIS A 251 0.75 7.89 -9.23
N ALA A 252 0.11 8.02 -10.40
CA ALA A 252 0.77 8.05 -11.69
C ALA A 252 0.34 9.28 -12.51
N ASP A 253 1.22 9.74 -13.41
CA ASP A 253 1.06 10.93 -14.25
C ASP A 253 0.34 10.68 -15.59
N ARG A 254 -0.04 9.43 -15.84
CA ARG A 254 -0.67 8.99 -17.08
C ARG A 254 -1.63 7.84 -16.84
N PRO A 255 -2.62 7.64 -17.73
CA PRO A 255 -3.59 6.58 -17.55
C PRO A 255 -2.91 5.20 -17.60
N PRO A 256 -3.17 4.33 -16.62
CA PRO A 256 -2.75 2.94 -16.69
C PRO A 256 -3.55 2.19 -17.77
N ALA A 257 -2.90 1.24 -18.44
CA ALA A 257 -3.52 0.33 -19.38
C ALA A 257 -4.45 -0.69 -18.69
N ALA A 258 -4.18 -1.00 -17.42
CA ALA A 258 -5.04 -1.81 -16.55
C ALA A 258 -4.76 -1.51 -15.08
N TRP A 259 -5.74 -1.79 -14.22
CA TRP A 259 -5.63 -1.63 -12.77
C TRP A 259 -6.39 -2.74 -12.05
N GLU A 260 -6.08 -2.95 -10.78
CA GLU A 260 -6.84 -3.82 -9.89
C GLU A 260 -6.66 -3.40 -8.44
N THR A 261 -7.77 -3.38 -7.70
CA THR A 261 -7.80 -3.43 -6.23
C THR A 261 -8.28 -4.80 -5.78
N GLY A 262 -7.63 -5.42 -4.80
CA GLY A 262 -7.98 -6.78 -4.40
C GLY A 262 -7.28 -7.27 -3.14
N TYR A 263 -7.33 -8.58 -2.94
CA TYR A 263 -6.56 -9.25 -1.91
C TYR A 263 -5.07 -9.25 -2.27
N TYR A 264 -4.19 -9.19 -1.28
CA TYR A 264 -2.83 -9.72 -1.42
C TYR A 264 -2.75 -11.19 -1.01
N GLY A 265 -3.57 -11.58 -0.05
CA GLY A 265 -3.76 -12.94 0.44
C GLY A 265 -5.04 -12.97 1.27
N ARG A 266 -5.43 -14.15 1.75
CA ARG A 266 -6.61 -14.28 2.62
C ARG A 266 -6.22 -14.76 4.00
N TRP A 267 -6.73 -14.10 5.04
CA TRP A 267 -6.41 -14.42 6.44
C TRP A 267 -6.60 -15.90 6.82
N ASP A 268 -7.60 -16.55 6.25
CA ASP A 268 -7.95 -17.94 6.55
C ASP A 268 -7.22 -18.98 5.66
N GLN A 269 -6.51 -18.53 4.62
CA GLN A 269 -5.83 -19.41 3.64
C GLN A 269 -4.32 -19.20 3.64
N ASP A 270 -3.91 -17.94 3.75
CA ASP A 270 -2.54 -17.46 3.68
C ASP A 270 -2.21 -16.80 5.01
N SER A 271 -1.43 -17.48 5.85
CA SER A 271 -1.14 -17.01 7.20
C SER A 271 -0.26 -15.76 7.27
N HIS A 272 0.09 -15.16 6.12
CA HIS A 272 0.96 -13.97 5.99
C HIS A 272 2.28 -14.12 6.77
N ILE A 273 2.71 -15.37 6.98
CA ILE A 273 3.92 -15.72 7.71
C ILE A 273 4.96 -16.33 6.75
N THR A 274 4.61 -17.39 6.03
CA THR A 274 5.52 -18.03 5.08
C THR A 274 4.77 -18.61 3.89
N GLY A 275 5.46 -18.59 2.74
CA GLY A 275 4.91 -19.07 1.47
C GLY A 275 4.15 -17.98 0.74
N LYS A 276 4.15 -18.10 -0.59
CA LYS A 276 3.44 -17.17 -1.45
C LYS A 276 1.95 -17.23 -1.09
N PRO A 277 1.29 -16.12 -0.69
CA PRO A 277 -0.16 -16.13 -0.49
C PRO A 277 -0.80 -16.66 -1.75
N SER A 278 -1.86 -17.51 -1.69
CA SER A 278 -2.56 -18.40 -2.68
C SER A 278 -3.57 -17.75 -3.64
N VAL A 279 -4.07 -16.55 -3.28
CA VAL A 279 -4.81 -15.65 -4.17
C VAL A 279 -4.36 -14.21 -4.01
N GLY A 280 -4.54 -13.35 -5.01
CA GLY A 280 -4.34 -11.91 -4.85
C GLY A 280 -3.89 -11.18 -6.11
N VAL A 281 -3.79 -9.85 -6.01
CA VAL A 281 -3.42 -8.95 -7.10
C VAL A 281 -2.00 -9.24 -7.60
N HIS A 282 -1.10 -9.76 -6.76
CA HIS A 282 0.23 -10.18 -7.19
C HIS A 282 0.18 -11.29 -8.25
N TRP A 283 -0.82 -12.17 -8.23
CA TRP A 283 -1.05 -13.10 -9.36
C TRP A 283 -1.58 -12.43 -10.59
N SER A 284 -2.53 -11.49 -10.42
CA SER A 284 -3.07 -10.73 -11.53
C SER A 284 -1.94 -9.97 -12.25
N VAL A 285 -0.91 -9.52 -11.53
CA VAL A 285 0.34 -9.00 -12.12
C VAL A 285 1.10 -10.10 -12.87
N GLU A 286 1.47 -11.21 -12.22
CA GLU A 286 2.27 -12.28 -12.85
C GLU A 286 1.62 -12.94 -14.07
N THR A 287 0.29 -12.93 -14.12
CA THR A 287 -0.49 -13.48 -15.24
C THR A 287 -0.94 -12.41 -16.23
N ASN A 288 -0.55 -11.14 -16.01
CA ASN A 288 -0.97 -9.99 -16.82
C ASN A 288 -2.50 -9.91 -17.02
N ALA A 289 -3.25 -10.09 -15.93
CA ALA A 289 -4.69 -10.24 -15.92
C ALA A 289 -5.39 -9.33 -14.89
N LEU A 290 -4.88 -8.10 -14.72
CA LEU A 290 -5.54 -7.10 -13.87
C LEU A 290 -7.00 -6.90 -14.32
N SER A 291 -7.93 -6.96 -13.36
CA SER A 291 -9.37 -7.12 -13.60
C SER A 291 -10.16 -5.82 -13.81
N PHE A 292 -9.51 -4.65 -13.79
CA PHE A 292 -10.15 -3.32 -13.79
C PHE A 292 -11.05 -3.07 -12.57
N ARG A 293 -10.93 -3.89 -11.53
CA ARG A 293 -11.63 -3.66 -10.26
C ARG A 293 -11.05 -2.42 -9.59
N ASP A 294 -11.91 -1.46 -9.27
CA ASP A 294 -11.56 -0.14 -8.75
C ASP A 294 -12.03 0.09 -7.31
N TRP A 295 -12.65 -0.91 -6.70
CA TRP A 295 -13.08 -0.89 -5.31
C TRP A 295 -12.93 -2.26 -4.65
N PHE A 296 -12.33 -2.27 -3.47
CA PHE A 296 -12.16 -3.46 -2.67
C PHE A 296 -12.28 -3.18 -1.17
N GLU A 297 -13.14 -3.91 -0.47
CA GLU A 297 -13.33 -3.84 0.99
C GLU A 297 -13.60 -5.27 1.50
N PRO A 298 -12.57 -6.00 1.96
CA PRO A 298 -12.74 -7.37 2.38
C PRO A 298 -13.45 -7.48 3.74
N PRO A 299 -14.29 -8.50 3.97
CA PRO A 299 -15.00 -8.69 5.23
C PRO A 299 -14.07 -8.90 6.43
N GLU A 300 -12.87 -9.44 6.26
CA GLU A 300 -11.86 -9.55 7.33
C GLU A 300 -11.20 -8.21 7.70
N GLY A 301 -11.34 -7.18 6.85
CA GLY A 301 -10.82 -5.84 7.08
C GLY A 301 -9.30 -5.75 7.16
N ARG A 302 -8.59 -6.50 6.31
CA ARG A 302 -7.13 -6.51 6.16
C ARG A 302 -6.71 -7.13 4.84
N TYR A 303 -5.41 -7.12 4.55
CA TYR A 303 -4.76 -7.78 3.42
C TYR A 303 -5.17 -7.26 2.04
N VAL A 304 -5.28 -5.94 1.96
CA VAL A 304 -5.67 -5.26 0.73
C VAL A 304 -4.43 -4.85 -0.06
N SER A 305 -4.49 -5.01 -1.37
CA SER A 305 -3.49 -4.52 -2.31
C SER A 305 -4.12 -3.95 -3.57
N GLY A 306 -3.29 -3.37 -4.42
CA GLY A 306 -3.62 -3.10 -5.80
C GLY A 306 -2.40 -2.96 -6.68
N ALA A 307 -2.65 -2.88 -7.98
CA ALA A 307 -1.61 -2.68 -8.98
C ALA A 307 -2.12 -1.82 -10.14
N LEU A 308 -1.20 -1.06 -10.73
CA LEU A 308 -1.38 -0.35 -11.99
C LEU A 308 -0.41 -0.90 -13.04
N ALA A 309 -0.86 -1.01 -14.29
CA ALA A 309 -0.06 -1.47 -15.42
C ALA A 309 0.05 -0.39 -16.51
N PHE A 310 1.24 -0.23 -17.11
CA PHE A 310 1.54 0.83 -18.09
C PHE A 310 2.21 0.24 -19.32
N ASP A 311 1.63 0.47 -20.49
CA ASP A 311 2.22 0.07 -21.76
C ASP A 311 3.36 1.03 -22.13
N LEU A 312 4.57 0.48 -22.26
CA LEU A 312 5.76 1.19 -22.74
C LEU A 312 5.98 1.01 -24.26
N GLY A 313 5.19 0.14 -24.89
CA GLY A 313 5.27 -0.16 -26.31
C GLY A 313 6.39 -1.13 -26.67
N ASP A 314 6.78 -1.15 -27.93
CA ASP A 314 7.92 -1.93 -28.41
C ASP A 314 9.22 -1.14 -28.17
N LEU A 315 10.27 -1.83 -27.72
CA LEU A 315 11.60 -1.24 -27.52
C LEU A 315 12.60 -1.87 -28.49
N GLU A 316 13.17 -1.05 -29.38
CA GLU A 316 14.31 -1.43 -30.21
C GLU A 316 15.56 -1.72 -29.36
N PRO A 317 16.57 -2.45 -29.88
CA PRO A 317 17.84 -2.65 -29.19
C PRO A 317 18.46 -1.33 -28.70
N GLY A 318 18.75 -1.22 -27.40
CA GLY A 318 19.28 -0.01 -26.78
C GLY A 318 18.26 1.10 -26.50
N GLN A 319 17.02 0.98 -26.97
CA GLN A 319 15.93 1.90 -26.63
C GLN A 319 15.47 1.68 -25.19
N GLY A 320 15.07 2.76 -24.53
CA GLY A 320 14.41 2.69 -23.23
C GLY A 320 13.17 3.58 -23.15
N ALA A 321 12.37 3.29 -22.14
CA ALA A 321 11.17 4.05 -21.75
C ALA A 321 11.09 4.14 -20.23
N SER A 322 10.44 5.18 -19.72
CA SER A 322 10.35 5.44 -18.28
C SER A 322 8.92 5.71 -17.81
N CYS A 323 8.59 5.28 -16.59
CA CYS A 323 7.43 5.72 -15.80
C CYS A 323 7.91 6.41 -14.53
N THR A 324 7.13 7.39 -14.06
CA THR A 324 7.30 7.99 -12.74
C THR A 324 6.07 7.69 -11.88
N PHE A 325 6.30 7.32 -10.64
CA PHE A 325 5.26 7.07 -9.64
C PHE A 325 5.54 7.88 -8.39
N LEU A 326 4.47 8.26 -7.71
CA LEU A 326 4.54 8.87 -6.39
C LEU A 326 3.91 7.93 -5.36
N LEU A 327 4.49 7.86 -4.18
CA LEU A 327 3.85 7.31 -2.99
C LEU A 327 3.66 8.41 -1.97
N THR A 328 2.44 8.57 -1.50
CA THR A 328 2.10 9.51 -0.43
C THR A 328 1.51 8.78 0.75
N VAL A 329 1.63 9.41 1.92
CA VAL A 329 1.06 8.92 3.17
C VAL A 329 0.14 9.97 3.77
N ALA A 330 -0.93 9.57 4.45
CA ALA A 330 -1.66 10.44 5.37
C ALA A 330 -1.96 9.66 6.64
N THR A 331 -1.96 10.34 7.79
CA THR A 331 -2.27 9.67 9.04
C THR A 331 -2.93 10.61 10.03
N TRP A 332 -3.85 10.07 10.83
CA TRP A 332 -4.54 10.80 11.89
C TRP A 332 -4.76 9.93 13.12
N ARG A 333 -4.60 10.52 14.30
CA ARG A 333 -4.95 9.90 15.57
C ARG A 333 -6.45 9.94 15.79
N ILE A 334 -7.04 8.79 16.08
CA ILE A 334 -8.47 8.66 16.37
C ILE A 334 -8.70 8.86 17.87
N ARG A 335 -9.59 9.79 18.22
CA ARG A 335 -10.07 10.01 19.60
C ARG A 335 -11.59 10.05 19.65
N MET A 336 -12.16 9.47 20.71
CA MET A 336 -13.57 9.66 21.06
C MET A 336 -13.73 10.96 21.83
N LEU A 337 -13.70 12.08 21.12
CA LEU A 337 -14.03 13.38 21.67
C LEU A 337 -15.49 13.73 21.34
N PRO A 338 -16.13 14.61 22.11
CA PRO A 338 -17.49 15.04 21.82
C PRO A 338 -17.61 15.57 20.38
N VAL A 339 -18.66 15.18 19.69
CA VAL A 339 -19.05 15.72 18.39
C VAL A 339 -20.49 16.18 18.51
N ARG A 340 -20.80 17.39 18.03
CA ARG A 340 -22.16 17.90 17.97
C ARG A 340 -22.75 17.57 16.60
N LEU A 341 -23.78 16.73 16.58
CA LEU A 341 -24.57 16.50 15.38
C LEU A 341 -25.59 17.63 15.22
N HIS A 342 -25.58 18.23 14.04
CA HIS A 342 -26.36 19.41 13.69
C HIS A 342 -27.57 19.06 12.81
N ALA A 343 -27.39 18.10 11.92
CA ALA A 343 -28.44 17.61 11.03
C ALA A 343 -28.15 16.16 10.63
N VAL A 344 -29.22 15.38 10.48
CA VAL A 344 -29.21 14.05 9.89
C VAL A 344 -30.33 14.00 8.86
N GLY A 345 -29.99 13.71 7.62
CA GLY A 345 -30.92 13.64 6.50
C GLY A 345 -30.78 12.33 5.74
N LEU A 346 -31.86 11.93 5.08
CA LEU A 346 -31.86 10.82 4.12
C LEU A 346 -32.49 11.35 2.83
N GLU A 347 -31.66 11.48 1.79
CA GLU A 347 -32.07 11.92 0.46
C GLU A 347 -32.35 10.69 -0.41
N ASP A 348 -33.50 10.69 -1.09
CA ASP A 348 -33.95 9.66 -2.03
C ASP A 348 -33.79 8.20 -1.56
N TRP A 349 -33.84 7.98 -0.24
CA TRP A 349 -33.62 6.69 0.44
C TRP A 349 -32.26 6.02 0.20
N ASN A 350 -31.34 6.69 -0.50
CA ASN A 350 -30.05 6.11 -0.91
C ASN A 350 -28.84 6.97 -0.52
N LEU A 351 -29.05 8.14 0.09
CA LEU A 351 -27.96 9.01 0.51
C LEU A 351 -28.20 9.52 1.94
N LEU A 352 -27.41 9.01 2.87
CA LEU A 352 -27.37 9.53 4.24
C LEU A 352 -26.51 10.79 4.29
N THR A 353 -27.05 11.89 4.80
CA THR A 353 -26.33 13.13 5.04
C THR A 353 -26.21 13.41 6.53
N LEU A 354 -25.01 13.77 7.00
CA LEU A 354 -24.74 14.08 8.41
C LEU A 354 -23.94 15.39 8.48
N SER A 355 -24.47 16.41 9.15
CA SER A 355 -23.70 17.62 9.46
C SER A 355 -23.24 17.56 10.92
N ALA A 356 -21.94 17.71 11.14
CA ALA A 356 -21.30 17.50 12.44
C ALA A 356 -20.22 18.54 12.71
N GLU A 357 -20.10 18.98 13.96
CA GLU A 357 -19.09 19.92 14.42
C GLU A 357 -18.20 19.23 15.48
N PRO A 358 -16.87 19.32 15.37
CA PRO A 358 -15.98 18.80 16.41
C PRO A 358 -16.18 19.56 17.71
N GLY A 359 -16.23 18.86 18.85
CA GLY A 359 -16.34 19.49 20.17
C GLY A 359 -15.02 20.04 20.70
N VAL A 360 -13.94 19.96 19.92
CA VAL A 360 -12.61 20.49 20.27
C VAL A 360 -12.01 21.25 19.08
N ALA A 361 -11.30 22.34 19.37
CA ALA A 361 -10.66 23.17 18.35
C ALA A 361 -9.46 22.48 17.66
N GLU A 362 -8.88 21.47 18.29
CA GLU A 362 -7.70 20.74 17.81
C GLU A 362 -8.04 19.67 16.76
N ALA A 363 -9.33 19.47 16.46
CA ALA A 363 -9.77 18.50 15.46
C ALA A 363 -9.24 18.87 14.07
N ALA A 364 -8.41 18.01 13.49
CA ALA A 364 -7.95 18.17 12.12
C ALA A 364 -9.07 17.86 11.12
N ARG A 365 -9.87 16.83 11.45
CA ARG A 365 -11.03 16.40 10.66
C ARG A 365 -11.96 15.52 11.48
N LEU A 366 -13.13 15.23 10.92
CA LEU A 366 -14.02 14.19 11.42
C LEU A 366 -13.91 12.93 10.56
N GLY A 367 -14.10 11.78 11.20
CA GLY A 367 -14.23 10.48 10.55
C GLY A 367 -15.61 9.90 10.76
N LEU A 368 -16.07 9.09 9.82
CA LEU A 368 -17.31 8.33 9.97
C LEU A 368 -16.99 6.84 10.06
N VAL A 369 -17.58 6.18 11.03
CA VAL A 369 -17.54 4.72 11.18
C VAL A 369 -18.95 4.13 11.15
N MET A 370 -19.04 2.89 10.72
CA MET A 370 -20.25 2.07 10.67
C MET A 370 -20.04 0.79 11.47
N SER A 371 -21.10 0.30 12.12
CA SER A 371 -21.16 -1.06 12.64
C SER A 371 -22.50 -1.72 12.33
N ALA A 372 -22.47 -3.03 12.09
CA ALA A 372 -23.69 -3.83 12.00
C ALA A 372 -24.37 -4.04 13.37
N VAL A 373 -23.64 -3.82 14.48
CA VAL A 373 -24.14 -4.00 15.84
C VAL A 373 -23.86 -2.74 16.65
N LEU A 374 -24.87 -2.26 17.39
CA LEU A 374 -24.68 -1.12 18.27
C LEU A 374 -23.80 -1.53 19.46
N THR A 375 -22.59 -1.01 19.52
CA THR A 375 -21.67 -1.20 20.64
C THR A 375 -21.02 0.11 21.06
N THR A 376 -20.89 0.32 22.36
CA THR A 376 -20.34 1.55 22.94
C THR A 376 -18.81 1.57 22.98
N ASN A 377 -18.16 0.42 22.85
CA ASN A 377 -16.69 0.34 22.92
C ASN A 377 -16.04 0.68 21.56
N LEU A 378 -14.83 1.24 21.61
CA LEU A 378 -13.88 1.20 20.48
C LEU A 378 -13.48 -0.25 20.26
N SER A 379 -14.33 -0.99 19.55
CA SER A 379 -14.05 -2.35 19.11
C SER A 379 -13.84 -2.37 17.61
N ASN A 380 -13.22 -3.43 17.12
CA ASN A 380 -13.08 -3.73 15.69
C ASN A 380 -14.44 -3.91 14.98
N ALA A 381 -15.57 -3.84 15.71
CA ALA A 381 -16.89 -3.81 15.11
C ALA A 381 -17.20 -2.50 14.39
N TRP A 382 -16.52 -1.40 14.73
CA TRP A 382 -16.65 -0.11 14.06
C TRP A 382 -15.65 0.00 12.92
N ARG A 383 -16.16 -0.06 11.69
CA ARG A 383 -15.37 0.05 10.46
C ARG A 383 -15.50 1.46 9.89
N PRO A 384 -14.41 2.08 9.44
CA PRO A 384 -14.52 3.36 8.77
C PRO A 384 -15.36 3.27 7.50
N VAL A 385 -16.17 4.29 7.29
CA VAL A 385 -16.89 4.46 6.04
C VAL A 385 -15.97 5.21 5.08
N TRP A 386 -15.08 4.46 4.42
CA TRP A 386 -14.01 5.01 3.58
C TRP A 386 -14.51 5.90 2.45
N ARG A 387 -15.74 5.66 1.99
CA ARG A 387 -16.44 6.45 0.97
C ARG A 387 -17.09 7.73 1.48
N ALA A 388 -17.16 7.93 2.79
CA ALA A 388 -17.76 9.12 3.36
C ALA A 388 -16.79 10.30 3.17
N ALA A 389 -17.13 11.21 2.26
CA ALA A 389 -16.45 12.51 2.26
C ALA A 389 -16.77 13.21 3.56
N CYS A 390 -15.72 13.72 4.19
CA CYS A 390 -15.84 14.73 5.23
C CYS A 390 -15.42 16.05 4.58
N VAL A 391 -16.39 16.82 4.08
CA VAL A 391 -16.12 18.14 3.50
C VAL A 391 -16.59 19.23 4.45
N PRO A 392 -15.95 20.42 4.47
CA PRO A 392 -16.50 21.57 5.15
C PRO A 392 -17.95 21.83 4.70
N ASP A 393 -18.85 22.06 5.64
CA ASP A 393 -20.24 22.39 5.36
C ASP A 393 -20.32 23.83 4.80
N PRO A 394 -20.72 24.03 3.53
CA PRO A 394 -20.73 25.36 2.92
C PRO A 394 -21.78 26.29 3.56
N VAL A 395 -22.76 25.74 4.27
CA VAL A 395 -23.84 26.50 4.92
C VAL A 395 -23.51 26.79 6.39
N ARG A 396 -22.61 26.01 7.01
CA ARG A 396 -22.26 26.13 8.44
C ARG A 396 -20.74 26.11 8.64
N PRO A 397 -20.07 27.28 8.70
CA PRO A 397 -18.63 27.35 8.97
C PRO A 397 -18.26 26.60 10.27
N GLY A 398 -17.21 25.78 10.21
CA GLY A 398 -16.76 24.93 11.33
C GLY A 398 -17.47 23.57 11.43
N CYS A 399 -18.55 23.35 10.67
CA CYS A 399 -19.17 22.04 10.53
C CYS A 399 -18.58 21.28 9.34
N PHE A 400 -18.69 19.96 9.39
CA PHE A 400 -18.38 19.05 8.31
C PHE A 400 -19.63 18.30 7.88
N LEU A 401 -19.81 18.16 6.57
CA LEU A 401 -20.86 17.38 5.95
C LEU A 401 -20.30 16.02 5.53
N PHE A 402 -20.93 14.96 6.02
CA PHE A 402 -20.81 13.62 5.50
C PHE A 402 -21.94 13.32 4.55
N GLN A 403 -21.60 12.65 3.46
CA GLN A 403 -22.53 12.14 2.47
C GLN A 403 -22.18 10.68 2.20
N VAL A 404 -23.06 9.77 2.60
CA VAL A 404 -22.83 8.33 2.56
C VAL A 404 -23.87 7.67 1.66
N PRO A 405 -23.43 7.19 0.49
CA PRO A 405 -24.24 6.32 -0.34
C PRO A 405 -24.62 5.05 0.42
N LEU A 406 -25.92 4.80 0.51
CA LEU A 406 -26.51 3.59 1.07
C LEU A 406 -26.76 2.61 -0.07
N GLU A 407 -26.17 1.42 0.05
CA GLU A 407 -26.40 0.33 -0.89
C GLU A 407 -27.74 -0.34 -0.52
N PRO A 408 -28.69 -0.50 -1.47
CA PRO A 408 -30.03 -1.03 -1.19
C PRO A 408 -30.06 -2.43 -0.55
N ASP A 409 -28.99 -3.21 -0.77
CA ASP A 409 -28.81 -4.58 -0.37
C ASP A 409 -27.90 -4.75 0.88
N ARG A 410 -27.31 -3.66 1.40
CA ARG A 410 -26.57 -3.71 2.67
C ARG A 410 -27.51 -3.47 3.85
N PRO A 411 -27.40 -4.27 4.94
CA PRO A 411 -28.21 -4.07 6.13
C PRO A 411 -27.97 -2.67 6.72
N MET A 412 -29.04 -2.08 7.26
CA MET A 412 -28.94 -0.82 8.01
C MET A 412 -27.90 -0.96 9.12
N GLY A 413 -26.92 -0.05 9.13
CA GLY A 413 -25.86 0.01 10.12
C GLY A 413 -26.06 1.15 11.11
N PHE A 414 -25.41 1.03 12.27
CA PHE A 414 -25.21 2.16 13.17
C PHE A 414 -24.04 2.98 12.66
N TYR A 415 -24.18 4.31 12.71
CA TYR A 415 -23.12 5.24 12.34
C TYR A 415 -22.64 6.01 13.57
N ARG A 416 -21.34 6.28 13.62
CA ARG A 416 -20.72 7.14 14.63
C ARG A 416 -19.73 8.07 13.97
N VAL A 417 -19.75 9.33 14.38
CA VAL A 417 -18.75 10.33 13.99
C VAL A 417 -17.64 10.33 15.04
N GLU A 418 -16.39 10.33 14.57
CA GLU A 418 -15.18 10.34 15.39
C GLU A 418 -14.36 11.61 15.11
N THR A 419 -13.59 12.04 16.11
CA THR A 419 -12.65 13.16 15.94
C THR A 419 -11.28 12.61 15.60
N TRP A 420 -10.68 13.13 14.53
CA TRP A 420 -9.37 12.74 14.05
C TRP A 420 -8.40 13.92 14.21
N LEU A 421 -7.30 13.68 14.90
CA LEU A 421 -6.28 14.67 15.25
C LEU A 421 -5.03 14.45 14.40
N VAL A 422 -4.22 15.48 14.23
CA VAL A 422 -2.85 15.30 13.74
C VAL A 422 -2.08 14.42 14.74
N PRO A 423 -1.21 13.48 14.29
CA PRO A 423 -0.39 12.64 15.17
C PRO A 423 0.46 13.43 16.19
#